data_AF-A0A8S2T7I0-F1
#
_entry.id   AF-A0A8S2T7I0-F1
#
_cell.length_a   1.000
_cell.length_b   1.000
_cell.length_c   1.000
_cell.angle_alpha   90.00
_cell.angle_beta   90.00
_cell.angle_gamma   90.00
#
_symmetry.space_group_name_H-M   'P 1'
#
loop_
_entity.id
_entity.type
_entity.pdbx_description
1 polymer ?
#
loop_
_entity_poly.entity_id
_entity_poly.type
_entity_poly.pdbx_seq_one_letter_code
_entity_poly.pdbx_strand_id
1 'polypeptide(L)' 'MRCGDVTNAKSVFDRSTKKALPMYGAMMKGYIKNNSAKKAKDLFKEIKDPDEIAIN' A
#
# COMPACT_ATOMS: atom_id res chain seq x y z
N MET A 1 -13.49 2.92 -1.52
CA MET A 1 -13.12 1.58 -0.99
C MET A 1 -13.64 1.54 0.40
N ARG A 2 -14.56 0.64 0.71
CA ARG A 2 -15.05 0.46 2.08
C ARG A 2 -13.89 -0.12 2.92
N CYS A 3 -13.93 0.04 4.24
CA CYS A 3 -12.92 -0.54 5.12
C CYS A 3 -12.70 -2.05 4.87
N GLY A 4 -13.76 -2.79 4.52
CA GLY A 4 -13.68 -4.21 4.17
C GLY A 4 -12.81 -4.51 2.94
N ASP A 5 -12.83 -3.64 1.93
CA ASP A 5 -12.04 -3.81 0.70
C ASP A 5 -10.54 -3.64 0.99
N VAL A 6 -10.18 -2.70 1.87
CA VAL A 6 -8.78 -2.45 2.25
C VAL A 6 -8.22 -3.57 3.10
N THR A 7 -9.01 -4.16 4.00
CA THR A 7 -8.59 -5.33 4.78
C THR A 7 -8.32 -6.53 3.88
N ASN A 8 -9.20 -6.80 2.91
CA ASN A 8 -9.00 -7.88 1.94
C ASN A 8 -7.78 -7.62 1.05
N ALA A 9 -7.63 -6.40 0.54
CA ALA A 9 -6.47 -5.99 -0.24
C ALA A 9 -5.17 -6.14 0.56
N LYS A 10 -5.16 -5.79 1.85
CA LYS A 10 -4.01 -5.98 2.74
C LYS A 10 -3.66 -7.46 2.90
N SER A 11 -4.65 -8.34 3.03
CA SER A 11 -4.38 -9.78 3.14
C SER A 11 -3.70 -10.34 1.90
N VAL A 12 -4.13 -9.92 0.70
CA VAL A 12 -3.47 -10.31 -0.56
C VAL A 12 -2.06 -9.72 -0.65
N PHE A 13 -1.91 -8.44 -0.31
CA PHE A 13 -0.63 -7.76 -0.26
C PHE A 13 0.37 -8.50 0.64
N ASP A 14 -0.07 -8.92 1.83
CA ASP A 14 0.78 -9.59 2.82
C ASP A 14 1.24 -10.98 2.38
N ARG A 15 0.34 -11.74 1.75
CA ARG A 15 0.65 -13.08 1.20
C ARG A 15 1.53 -13.02 -0.05
N SER A 16 1.68 -11.86 -0.67
CA SER A 16 2.50 -11.70 -1.88
C SER A 16 3.99 -11.79 -1.55
N THR A 17 4.67 -12.77 -2.14
CA THR A 17 6.11 -13.00 -1.97
C THR A 17 6.97 -11.92 -2.63
N LYS A 18 6.45 -11.30 -3.70
CA LYS A 18 7.03 -10.12 -4.35
C LYS A 18 6.00 -9.00 -4.31
N LYS A 19 6.35 -7.90 -3.66
CA LYS A 19 5.53 -6.69 -3.61
C LYS A 19 6.19 -5.66 -4.52
N ALA A 20 5.55 -5.34 -5.63
CA ALA A 20 6.01 -4.30 -6.55
C ALA A 20 5.41 -2.95 -6.17
N LEU A 21 6.04 -1.83 -6.56
CA LEU A 21 5.52 -0.49 -6.21
C LEU A 21 4.05 -0.24 -6.55
N PRO A 22 3.50 -0.71 -7.69
CA PRO A 22 2.09 -0.47 -7.96
C PRO A 22 1.19 -1.05 -6.86
N MET A 23 1.63 -2.14 -6.21
CA MET A 23 0.93 -2.74 -5.08
C MET A 23 0.98 -1.84 -3.83
N TYR A 24 2.15 -1.26 -3.54
CA TYR A 24 2.29 -0.27 -2.45
C TYR A 24 1.41 0.96 -2.71
N GLY A 25 1.45 1.51 -3.94
CA GLY A 25 0.66 2.67 -4.33
C GLY A 25 -0.85 2.41 -4.25
N ALA A 26 -1.31 1.24 -4.67
CA ALA A 26 -2.71 0.83 -4.54
C ALA A 26 -3.14 0.75 -3.07
N MET A 27 -2.30 0.13 -2.21
CA MET A 27 -2.58 0.01 -0.78
C MET A 27 -2.57 1.36 -0.06
N MET A 28 -1.61 2.25 -0.38
CA MET A 28 -1.55 3.60 0.18
C MET A 28 -2.80 4.41 -0.18
N LYS A 29 -3.23 4.39 -1.46
CA LYS A 29 -4.49 5.02 -1.91
C LYS A 29 -5.70 4.46 -1.14
N GLY A 30 -5.72 3.14 -0.91
CA GLY A 30 -6.76 2.49 -0.10
C GLY A 30 -6.80 3.02 1.34
N TYR A 31 -5.65 3.14 2.00
CA TYR A 31 -5.56 3.69 3.35
C TYR A 31 -5.94 5.18 3.43
N ILE A 32 -5.51 6.01 2.48
CA ILE A 32 -5.87 7.44 2.43
C ILE A 32 -7.39 7.60 2.31
N LYS A 33 -8.03 6.84 1.41
CA LYS A 33 -9.50 6.86 1.23
C LYS A 33 -10.28 6.36 2.46
N ASN A 34 -9.64 5.68 3.40
CA ASN A 34 -10.24 5.20 4.65
C ASN A 34 -9.73 5.97 5.88
N ASN A 35 -9.33 7.23 5.71
CA ASN A 35 -8.82 8.11 6.76
C ASN A 35 -7.68 7.51 7.59
N SER A 36 -6.95 6.55 7.01
CA SER A 36 -5.88 5.79 7.66
C SER A 36 -4.51 6.28 7.19
N ALA A 37 -4.30 7.59 7.16
CA ALA A 37 -3.07 8.20 6.64
C ALA A 37 -1.80 7.70 7.36
N LYS A 38 -1.89 7.37 8.66
CA LYS A 38 -0.79 6.75 9.42
C LYS A 38 -0.35 5.42 8.79
N LYS A 39 -1.29 4.53 8.47
CA LYS A 39 -1.00 3.24 7.83
C LYS A 39 -0.39 3.41 6.44
N ALA A 40 -0.82 4.42 5.68
CA ALA A 40 -0.20 4.75 4.40
C ALA A 40 1.27 5.19 4.55
N LYS A 41 1.56 6.03 5.56
CA LYS A 41 2.93 6.47 5.87
C LYS A 41 3.80 5.32 6.35
N ASP A 42 3.27 4.43 7.20
CA ASP A 42 4.02 3.28 7.69
C ASP A 42 4.34 2.31 6.54
N LEU A 43 3.38 2.08 5.63
CA LEU A 43 3.59 1.27 4.44
C LEU A 43 4.64 1.87 3.49
N PHE A 44 4.71 3.20 3.36
CA PHE A 44 5.73 3.87 2.56
C PHE A 44 7.15 3.61 3.10
N LYS A 45 7.31 3.52 4.42
CA LYS A 45 8.61 3.23 5.06
C LYS A 45 9.09 1.79 4.84
N GLU A 46 8.19 0.87 4.48
CA GLU A 46 8.53 -0.52 4.17
C GLU A 46 9.17 -0.67 2.78
N ILE A 47 9.10 0.37 1.93
CA ILE A 47 9.76 0.39 0.63
C ILE A 47 11.26 0.53 0.86
N LYS A 48 12.01 -0.56 0.66
CA LYS A 48 13.46 -0.60 0.87
C LYS A 48 14.27 0.11 -0.21
N ASP A 49 13.64 0.44 -1.34
CA ASP A 49 14.29 1.11 -2.47
C ASP A 49 13.38 2.20 -3.07
N PRO A 50 13.56 3.47 -2.68
CA PRO A 50 12.71 4.57 -3.14
C PRO A 50 12.94 4.99 -4.60
N ASP A 51 14.02 4.54 -5.25
CA ASP A 51 14.32 4.86 -6.67
C ASP A 51 13.40 4.11 -7.66
N GLU A 52 12.71 3.09 -7.17
CA GLU A 52 11.65 2.42 -7.91
C GLU A 52 10.38 3.33 -7.96
N ILE A 53 10.28 4.38 -7.12
CA ILE A 53 9.24 5.42 -7.14
C ILE A 53 9.60 6.53 -8.15
N ALA A 54 10.08 6.16 -9.35
CA ALA A 54 10.08 7.09 -10.47
C ALA A 54 8.62 7.27 -10.92
N ILE A 55 8.02 8.36 -10.45
CA ILE A 55 6.69 8.81 -10.83
C ILE A 55 6.64 8.92 -12.36
N ASN A 56 5.90 8.02 -12.98
CA ASN A 56 5.43 8.13 -14.36
C ASN A 56 3.90 8.09 -14.35
#